data_AF-A0A7K1CXD2-F1
#
_entry.id   AF-A0A7K1CXD2-F1
#
_cell.length_a   1.000
_cell.length_b   1.000
_cell.length_c   1.000
_cell.angle_alpha   90.00
_cell.angle_beta   90.00
_cell.angle_gamma   90.00
#
_symmetry.space_group_name_H-M   'P 1'
#
loop_
_entity.id
_entity.type
_entity.pdbx_description
1 polymer ?
#
loop_
_entity_poly.entity_id
_entity_poly.type
_entity_poly.pdbx_seq_one_letter_code
_entity_poly.pdbx_strand_id
1 'polypeptide(L)'
;MDILSEFGADRVEDLSRLTVDQLHRLLARFRDETDRISSHLDYLIQTRRDLEEEIGRIDATMVEYESRSRIIPDLFSRVSRQIEIFANPMDNLRSSGACNADQLVILGKINDRDPKNRIYLSTFTENTATSDKIPRYVVGLFGTQRPGKGREQYNVDIFTDGHVRCSCPDFRFRAKEKNIVCKHVCFVVCKIGDIYSPQFFESKVLDPHYMTIVADSVRNMIDTRGCHMINPSEIPVEVDFKMPVDRAVDIDNVCPICIDSFEGIPTRSIKSCPACKNIVHDHCIEMWLETHDTCVFCRSDIWRKYK
;
A
#
# COMPACT_ATOMS: atom_id res chain seq x y z
N MET A 1 56.12 -6.80 16.52
CA MET A 1 55.89 -7.71 17.68
C MET A 1 57.22 -8.23 18.29
N ASP A 2 58.36 -7.56 18.10
CA ASP A 2 59.67 -8.13 18.51
C ASP A 2 60.50 -7.30 19.51
N ILE A 3 60.10 -6.07 19.88
CA ILE A 3 60.85 -5.31 20.92
C ILE A 3 60.27 -5.54 22.32
N LEU A 4 58.98 -5.85 22.44
CA LEU A 4 58.33 -6.11 23.73
C LEU A 4 58.53 -7.56 24.21
N SER A 5 58.93 -8.49 23.34
CA SER A 5 59.29 -9.86 23.71
C SER A 5 60.68 -9.96 24.36
N GLU A 6 61.57 -8.99 24.15
CA GLU A 6 62.89 -8.93 24.80
C GLU A 6 62.86 -8.31 26.22
N PHE A 7 61.81 -7.55 26.56
CA PHE A 7 61.72 -6.81 27.82
C PHE A 7 60.52 -7.27 28.65
N GLY A 8 60.62 -8.50 29.20
CA GLY A 8 59.71 -9.01 30.22
C GLY A 8 59.69 -8.15 31.48
N ALA A 9 58.59 -8.22 32.24
CA ALA A 9 58.19 -7.31 33.33
C ALA A 9 59.13 -7.19 34.56
N ASP A 10 60.33 -7.80 34.53
CA ASP A 10 61.26 -7.90 35.67
C ASP A 10 62.49 -6.94 35.62
N ARG A 11 62.52 -5.90 34.76
CA ARG A 11 63.76 -5.12 34.50
C ARG A 11 63.74 -3.61 34.81
N VAL A 12 63.00 -3.15 35.81
CA VAL A 12 63.14 -1.74 36.25
C VAL A 12 64.50 -1.50 36.92
N GLU A 13 65.11 -2.51 37.56
CA GLU A 13 66.44 -2.40 38.18
C GLU A 13 67.61 -2.30 37.17
N ASP A 14 67.44 -2.79 35.94
CA ASP A 14 68.50 -2.89 34.91
C ASP A 14 68.75 -1.55 34.20
N LEU A 15 67.78 -0.63 34.19
CA LEU A 15 67.91 0.71 33.59
C LEU A 15 68.91 1.62 34.35
N SER A 16 69.10 1.37 35.65
CA SER A 16 70.01 2.12 36.53
C SER A 16 71.50 1.86 36.26
N ARG A 17 71.82 0.80 35.49
CA ARG A 17 73.18 0.35 35.18
C ARG A 17 73.63 0.68 33.75
N LEU A 18 72.75 1.29 32.95
CA LEU A 18 73.04 1.67 31.58
C LEU A 18 73.86 2.95 31.52
N THR A 19 74.83 3.00 30.61
CA THR A 19 75.53 4.25 30.31
C THR A 19 74.60 5.23 29.60
N VAL A 20 74.92 6.53 29.68
CA VAL A 20 74.16 7.60 28.99
C VAL A 20 73.98 7.30 27.50
N ASP A 21 75.01 6.77 26.83
CA ASP A 21 74.93 6.39 25.41
C ASP A 21 74.00 5.21 25.14
N GLN A 22 73.92 4.24 26.07
CA GLN A 22 72.98 3.12 25.96
C GLN A 22 71.53 3.60 26.13
N LEU A 23 71.29 4.53 27.07
CA LEU A 23 69.99 5.19 27.26
C LEU A 23 69.57 6.01 26.04
N HIS A 24 70.47 6.82 25.46
CA HIS A 24 70.19 7.57 24.24
C HIS A 24 69.83 6.65 23.05
N ARG A 25 70.54 5.53 22.87
CA ARG A 25 70.22 4.54 21.82
C ARG A 25 68.88 3.84 22.05
N LEU A 26 68.50 3.62 23.31
CA LEU A 26 67.22 3.02 23.66
C LEU A 26 66.06 4.01 23.41
N LEU A 27 66.21 5.27 23.84
CA LEU A 27 65.23 6.33 23.59
C LEU A 27 65.06 6.61 22.09
N ALA A 28 66.15 6.59 21.31
CA ALA A 28 66.07 6.71 19.85
C ALA A 28 65.24 5.58 19.23
N ARG A 29 65.44 4.33 19.67
CA ARG A 29 64.62 3.19 19.22
C ARG A 29 63.15 3.32 19.62
N PHE A 30 62.86 3.72 20.85
CA PHE A 30 61.48 3.95 21.28
C PHE A 30 60.80 5.06 20.48
N ARG A 31 61.52 6.12 20.13
CA ARG A 31 61.02 7.19 19.29
C ARG A 31 60.70 6.68 17.88
N ASP A 32 61.62 5.96 17.25
CA ASP A 32 61.40 5.34 15.93
C ASP A 32 60.18 4.38 15.95
N GLU A 33 60.02 3.57 17.01
CA GLU A 33 58.88 2.68 17.18
C GLU A 33 57.56 3.48 17.32
N THR A 34 57.59 4.58 18.07
CA THR A 34 56.44 5.46 18.28
C THR A 34 56.04 6.15 16.97
N ASP A 35 57.01 6.64 16.21
CA ASP A 35 56.78 7.28 14.90
C ASP A 35 56.21 6.27 13.89
N ARG A 36 56.69 5.02 13.92
CA ARG A 36 56.13 3.90 13.14
C ARG A 36 54.69 3.58 13.51
N ILE A 37 54.39 3.48 14.81
CA ILE A 37 53.03 3.22 15.30
C ILE A 37 52.09 4.37 14.93
N SER A 38 52.53 5.62 15.08
CA SER A 38 51.76 6.80 14.71
C SER A 38 51.42 6.79 13.21
N SER A 39 52.41 6.51 12.36
CA SER A 39 52.20 6.42 10.91
C SER A 39 51.20 5.31 10.53
N HIS A 40 51.25 4.18 11.24
CA HIS A 40 50.32 3.08 11.02
C HIS A 40 48.89 3.43 11.49
N LEU A 41 48.77 4.17 12.61
CA LEU A 41 47.49 4.66 13.11
C LEU A 41 46.86 5.65 12.12
N ASP A 42 47.64 6.57 11.57
CA ASP A 42 47.16 7.52 10.55
C ASP A 42 46.65 6.80 9.29
N TYR A 43 47.38 5.77 8.83
CA TYR A 43 46.94 4.92 7.72
C TYR A 43 45.61 4.21 8.00
N LEU A 44 45.43 3.66 9.20
CA LEU A 44 44.19 2.99 9.60
C LEU A 44 43.02 3.99 9.71
N ILE A 45 43.27 5.20 10.23
CA ILE A 45 42.26 6.27 10.30
C ILE A 45 41.81 6.67 8.90
N GLN A 46 42.75 6.82 7.96
CA GLN A 46 42.42 7.16 6.58
C GLN A 46 41.61 6.04 5.91
N THR A 47 42.05 4.79 6.07
CA THR A 47 41.35 3.62 5.52
C THR A 47 39.92 3.51 6.07
N ARG A 48 39.70 3.81 7.36
CA ARG A 48 38.36 3.85 7.95
C ARG A 48 37.47 4.89 7.28
N ARG A 49 37.99 6.10 7.05
CA ARG A 49 37.23 7.18 6.37
C ARG A 49 36.84 6.77 4.95
N ASP A 50 37.76 6.16 4.21
CA ASP A 50 37.49 5.72 2.83
C ASP A 50 36.39 4.62 2.80
N LEU A 51 36.40 3.71 3.77
CA LEU A 51 35.35 2.70 3.94
C LEU A 51 33.99 3.30 4.32
N GLU A 52 33.97 4.30 5.20
CA GLU A 52 32.73 5.02 5.57
C GLU A 52 32.11 5.72 4.35
N GLU A 53 32.93 6.29 3.46
CA GLU A 53 32.47 6.91 2.21
C GLU A 53 31.88 5.86 1.24
N GLU A 54 32.53 4.70 1.09
CA GLU A 54 32.00 3.60 0.27
C GLU A 54 30.69 3.02 0.82
N ILE A 55 30.57 2.87 2.13
CA ILE A 55 29.30 2.45 2.76
C ILE A 55 28.20 3.46 2.43
N GLY A 56 28.48 4.76 2.51
CA GLY A 56 27.52 5.80 2.11
C GLY A 56 27.12 5.72 0.64
N ARG A 57 28.05 5.40 -0.26
CA ARG A 57 27.75 5.15 -1.69
C ARG A 57 26.86 3.93 -1.88
N ILE A 58 27.13 2.84 -1.16
CA ILE A 58 26.35 1.60 -1.22
C ILE A 58 24.95 1.85 -0.69
N ASP A 59 24.78 2.52 0.46
CA ASP A 59 23.48 2.84 1.04
C ASP A 59 22.64 3.71 0.09
N ALA A 60 23.23 4.74 -0.52
CA ALA A 60 22.55 5.56 -1.52
C ALA A 60 22.09 4.72 -2.73
N THR A 61 22.94 3.80 -3.19
CA THR A 61 22.63 2.88 -4.29
C THR A 61 21.55 1.88 -3.89
N MET A 62 21.53 1.41 -2.64
CA MET A 62 20.51 0.52 -2.10
C MET A 62 19.16 1.23 -1.97
N VAL A 63 19.12 2.50 -1.53
CA VAL A 63 17.88 3.31 -1.52
C VAL A 63 17.36 3.52 -2.95
N GLU A 64 18.25 3.80 -3.90
CA GLU A 64 17.86 3.88 -5.32
C GLU A 64 17.35 2.53 -5.84
N TYR A 65 18.02 1.43 -5.49
CA TYR A 65 17.60 0.07 -5.86
C TYR A 65 16.29 -0.32 -5.19
N GLU A 66 16.01 0.04 -3.94
CA GLU A 66 14.73 -0.19 -3.27
C GLU A 66 13.61 0.65 -3.91
N SER A 67 13.90 1.90 -4.27
CA SER A 67 12.96 2.75 -5.01
C SER A 67 12.61 2.15 -6.38
N ARG A 68 13.59 1.56 -7.07
CA ARG A 68 13.41 0.83 -8.33
C ARG A 68 12.87 -0.57 -8.15
N SER A 69 13.13 -1.22 -7.02
CA SER A 69 12.67 -2.57 -6.70
C SER A 69 11.19 -2.56 -6.38
N ARG A 70 10.59 -1.46 -5.92
CA ARG A 70 9.12 -1.29 -5.90
C ARG A 70 8.51 -1.35 -7.30
N ILE A 71 9.29 -1.02 -8.34
CA ILE A 71 8.88 -1.10 -9.74
C ILE A 71 8.92 -2.55 -10.24
N ILE A 72 9.61 -3.50 -9.59
CA ILE A 72 9.74 -4.88 -10.09
C ILE A 72 8.51 -5.76 -9.76
N PRO A 73 7.96 -5.79 -8.53
CA PRO A 73 6.64 -6.36 -8.27
C PRO A 73 5.56 -5.64 -9.07
N ASP A 74 5.66 -4.31 -9.24
CA ASP A 74 4.73 -3.54 -10.08
C ASP A 74 4.83 -3.94 -11.56
N LEU A 75 6.02 -4.09 -12.12
CA LEU A 75 6.24 -4.60 -13.48
C LEU A 75 5.80 -6.05 -13.62
N PHE A 76 6.01 -6.89 -12.60
CA PHE A 76 5.51 -8.26 -12.61
C PHE A 76 3.98 -8.27 -12.54
N SER A 77 3.35 -7.45 -11.71
CA SER A 77 1.90 -7.23 -11.69
C SER A 77 1.39 -6.64 -13.00
N ARG A 78 2.13 -5.76 -13.67
CA ARG A 78 1.77 -5.14 -14.96
C ARG A 78 1.95 -6.10 -16.12
N VAL A 79 2.98 -6.93 -16.10
CA VAL A 79 3.20 -8.01 -17.08
C VAL A 79 2.18 -9.12 -16.84
N SER A 80 1.89 -9.50 -15.60
CA SER A 80 0.80 -10.41 -15.25
C SER A 80 -0.57 -9.85 -15.68
N ARG A 81 -0.84 -8.56 -15.43
CA ARG A 81 -2.06 -7.87 -15.87
C ARG A 81 -2.12 -7.73 -17.40
N GLN A 82 -0.98 -7.52 -18.08
CA GLN A 82 -0.92 -7.57 -19.56
C GLN A 82 -1.09 -8.99 -20.11
N ILE A 83 -0.61 -10.01 -19.41
CA ILE A 83 -0.86 -11.42 -19.74
C ILE A 83 -2.35 -11.77 -19.48
N GLU A 84 -2.98 -11.22 -18.44
CA GLU A 84 -4.42 -11.29 -18.18
C GLU A 84 -5.26 -10.47 -19.17
N ILE A 85 -4.73 -9.39 -19.75
CA ILE A 85 -5.37 -8.70 -20.88
C ILE A 85 -5.49 -9.66 -22.09
N PHE A 86 -4.55 -10.59 -22.27
CA PHE A 86 -4.67 -11.66 -23.26
C PHE A 86 -5.54 -12.85 -22.82
N ALA A 87 -5.79 -12.99 -21.51
CA ALA A 87 -6.68 -13.99 -20.92
C ALA A 87 -7.73 -13.30 -20.03
N ASN A 88 -8.66 -12.58 -20.63
CA ASN A 88 -9.67 -11.80 -19.93
C ASN A 88 -10.38 -12.67 -18.87
N PRO A 89 -10.26 -12.36 -17.56
CA PRO A 89 -10.85 -13.17 -16.49
C PRO A 89 -12.35 -13.41 -16.67
N MET A 90 -13.05 -12.45 -17.28
CA MET A 90 -14.46 -12.58 -17.65
C MET A 90 -14.70 -13.63 -18.74
N ASP A 91 -13.79 -13.82 -19.70
CA ASP A 91 -13.92 -14.80 -20.77
C ASP A 91 -13.65 -16.22 -20.27
N ASN A 92 -12.71 -16.38 -19.34
CA ASN A 92 -12.50 -17.64 -18.61
C ASN A 92 -13.75 -18.03 -17.80
N LEU A 93 -14.33 -17.05 -17.08
CA LEU A 93 -15.54 -17.28 -16.30
C LEU A 93 -16.74 -17.60 -17.20
N ARG A 94 -16.90 -16.92 -18.34
CA ARG A 94 -17.93 -17.23 -19.35
C ARG A 94 -17.78 -18.64 -19.91
N SER A 95 -16.55 -19.04 -20.22
CA SER A 95 -16.25 -20.35 -20.82
C SER A 95 -16.42 -21.50 -19.84
N SER A 96 -16.27 -21.26 -18.54
CA SER A 96 -16.41 -22.27 -17.49
C SER A 96 -17.83 -22.82 -17.31
N GLY A 97 -18.87 -22.07 -17.73
CA GLY A 97 -20.27 -22.42 -17.46
C GLY A 97 -20.74 -22.18 -16.02
N ALA A 98 -19.88 -21.68 -15.13
CA ALA A 98 -20.22 -21.40 -13.72
C ALA A 98 -21.26 -20.28 -13.54
N CYS A 99 -21.43 -19.43 -14.55
CA CYS A 99 -22.37 -18.31 -14.53
C CYS A 99 -23.51 -18.51 -15.53
N ASN A 100 -24.75 -18.34 -15.07
CA ASN A 100 -25.90 -18.27 -15.97
C ASN A 100 -26.04 -16.89 -16.65
N ALA A 101 -26.97 -16.77 -17.59
CA ALA A 101 -27.18 -15.53 -18.35
C ALA A 101 -27.48 -14.32 -17.45
N ASP A 102 -28.28 -14.49 -16.39
CA ASP A 102 -28.59 -13.44 -15.42
C ASP A 102 -27.33 -12.96 -14.68
N GLN A 103 -26.45 -13.88 -14.28
CA GLN A 103 -25.18 -13.55 -13.63
C GLN A 103 -24.25 -12.76 -14.55
N LEU A 104 -24.16 -13.14 -15.83
CA LEU A 104 -23.32 -12.43 -16.82
C LEU A 104 -23.82 -10.99 -17.07
N VAL A 105 -25.14 -10.78 -17.02
CA VAL A 105 -25.72 -9.42 -17.08
C VAL A 105 -25.33 -8.60 -15.86
N ILE A 106 -25.32 -9.18 -14.66
CA ILE A 106 -24.89 -8.50 -13.43
C ILE A 106 -23.40 -8.12 -13.51
N LEU A 107 -22.56 -9.03 -13.99
CA LEU A 107 -21.12 -8.77 -14.16
C LEU A 107 -20.84 -7.70 -15.22
N GLY A 108 -21.67 -7.58 -16.25
CA GLY A 108 -21.60 -6.44 -17.17
C GLY A 108 -21.92 -5.10 -16.47
N LYS A 109 -22.90 -5.10 -15.56
CA LYS A 109 -23.36 -3.89 -14.88
C LYS A 109 -22.37 -3.32 -13.86
N ILE A 110 -21.52 -4.14 -13.24
CA ILE A 110 -20.54 -3.63 -12.26
C ILE A 110 -19.44 -2.77 -12.90
N ASN A 111 -19.22 -2.92 -14.21
CA ASN A 111 -18.27 -2.16 -15.01
C ASN A 111 -18.97 -1.10 -15.90
N ASP A 112 -20.30 -1.03 -15.84
CA ASP A 112 -21.08 -0.05 -16.58
C ASP A 112 -20.96 1.33 -15.93
N ARG A 113 -20.85 2.37 -16.78
CA ARG A 113 -20.76 3.77 -16.36
C ARG A 113 -22.14 4.39 -16.09
N ASP A 114 -23.26 3.70 -16.36
CA ASP A 114 -24.62 4.16 -16.04
C ASP A 114 -24.74 4.50 -14.54
N PRO A 115 -25.13 5.75 -14.18
CA PRO A 115 -25.34 6.17 -12.80
C PRO A 115 -26.23 5.24 -11.95
N LYS A 116 -27.17 4.51 -12.56
CA LYS A 116 -28.06 3.55 -11.86
C LYS A 116 -27.36 2.26 -11.45
N ASN A 117 -26.26 1.93 -12.11
CA ASN A 117 -25.48 0.72 -11.85
C ASN A 117 -24.32 0.98 -10.90
N ARG A 118 -23.94 2.25 -10.68
CA ARG A 118 -22.83 2.63 -9.82
C ARG A 118 -23.02 2.21 -8.36
N ILE A 119 -21.91 1.76 -7.78
CA ILE A 119 -21.77 1.35 -6.40
C ILE A 119 -20.54 2.07 -5.86
N TYR A 120 -20.63 2.53 -4.62
CA TYR A 120 -19.58 3.31 -3.98
C TYR A 120 -19.23 2.70 -2.64
N LEU A 121 -17.95 2.48 -2.40
CA LEU A 121 -17.42 2.02 -1.14
C LEU A 121 -17.61 3.11 -0.07
N SER A 122 -18.22 2.74 1.06
CA SER A 122 -18.51 3.68 2.15
C SER A 122 -17.71 3.38 3.41
N THR A 123 -17.65 2.12 3.83
CA THR A 123 -17.02 1.74 5.09
C THR A 123 -16.41 0.35 5.01
N PHE A 124 -15.46 0.08 5.88
CA PHE A 124 -14.90 -1.25 6.08
C PHE A 124 -14.69 -1.48 7.56
N THR A 125 -15.20 -2.60 8.06
CA THR A 125 -15.05 -3.03 9.45
C THR A 125 -14.50 -4.44 9.49
N GLU A 126 -13.51 -4.65 10.33
CA GLU A 126 -12.88 -5.94 10.57
C GLU A 126 -13.14 -6.37 12.02
N ASN A 127 -13.82 -7.51 12.19
CA ASN A 127 -14.18 -8.03 13.51
C ASN A 127 -13.17 -9.08 13.96
N THR A 128 -12.65 -8.95 15.19
CA THR A 128 -11.67 -9.90 15.75
C THR A 128 -12.31 -11.11 16.44
N ALA A 129 -13.63 -11.11 16.62
CA ALA A 129 -14.36 -12.20 17.23
C ALA A 129 -14.48 -13.41 16.28
N THR A 130 -14.19 -14.61 16.79
CA THR A 130 -14.19 -15.86 16.01
C THR A 130 -15.54 -16.59 16.07
N SER A 131 -16.64 -15.87 15.84
CA SER A 131 -17.99 -16.47 15.84
C SER A 131 -18.54 -16.58 14.44
N ASP A 132 -19.05 -17.75 14.06
CA ASP A 132 -19.71 -17.97 12.75
C ASP A 132 -20.98 -17.13 12.56
N LYS A 133 -21.50 -16.52 13.64
CA LYS A 133 -22.64 -15.61 13.60
C LYS A 133 -22.25 -14.16 13.35
N ILE A 134 -20.96 -13.83 13.49
CA ILE A 134 -20.43 -12.49 13.33
C ILE A 134 -19.59 -12.47 12.05
N PRO A 135 -19.88 -11.58 11.10
CA PRO A 135 -19.05 -11.48 9.91
C PRO A 135 -17.62 -11.09 10.28
N ARG A 136 -16.62 -11.74 9.69
CA ARG A 136 -15.21 -11.38 9.85
C ARG A 136 -14.94 -9.99 9.27
N TYR A 137 -15.51 -9.72 8.11
CA TYR A 137 -15.42 -8.42 7.42
C TYR A 137 -16.80 -7.91 7.04
N VAL A 138 -17.02 -6.60 7.21
CA VAL A 138 -18.23 -5.90 6.77
C VAL A 138 -17.80 -4.77 5.84
N VAL A 139 -18.24 -4.84 4.59
CA VAL A 139 -18.01 -3.79 3.57
C VAL A 139 -19.32 -3.03 3.36
N GLY A 140 -19.33 -1.75 3.74
CA GLY A 140 -20.46 -0.85 3.51
C GLY A 140 -20.39 -0.24 2.12
N LEU A 141 -21.53 -0.16 1.46
CA LEU A 141 -21.69 0.31 0.09
C LEU A 141 -22.87 1.28 -0.03
N PHE A 142 -22.66 2.37 -0.76
CA PHE A 142 -23.73 3.22 -1.27
C PHE A 142 -24.18 2.78 -2.66
N GLY A 143 -25.49 2.79 -2.85
CA GLY A 143 -26.14 2.56 -4.13
C GLY A 143 -26.72 3.85 -4.73
N THR A 144 -27.82 3.68 -5.44
CA THR A 144 -28.47 4.77 -6.17
C THR A 144 -29.17 5.75 -5.24
N GLN A 145 -29.21 7.02 -5.65
CA GLN A 145 -30.02 8.03 -4.96
C GLN A 145 -31.46 7.97 -5.50
N ARG A 146 -32.42 7.68 -4.61
CA ARG A 146 -33.83 7.65 -4.96
C ARG A 146 -34.47 9.00 -4.64
N PRO A 147 -35.15 9.66 -5.61
CA PRO A 147 -35.87 10.89 -5.36
C PRO A 147 -36.83 10.75 -4.17
N GLY A 148 -36.69 11.61 -3.17
CA GLY A 148 -37.53 11.63 -1.97
C GLY A 148 -37.32 10.50 -0.95
N LYS A 149 -36.43 9.53 -1.21
CA LYS A 149 -36.14 8.42 -0.27
C LYS A 149 -34.69 8.34 0.19
N GLY A 150 -33.85 9.28 -0.25
CA GLY A 150 -32.42 9.29 0.07
C GLY A 150 -31.62 8.26 -0.71
N ARG A 151 -30.37 8.08 -0.29
CA ARG A 151 -29.41 7.15 -0.90
C ARG A 151 -29.56 5.76 -0.32
N GLU A 152 -29.52 4.76 -1.20
CA GLU A 152 -29.50 3.37 -0.77
C GLU A 152 -28.17 3.01 -0.10
N GLN A 153 -28.25 2.21 0.97
CA GLN A 153 -27.10 1.72 1.71
C GLN A 153 -27.20 0.21 1.85
N TYR A 154 -26.09 -0.49 1.61
CA TYR A 154 -26.01 -1.95 1.68
C TYR A 154 -24.73 -2.38 2.39
N ASN A 155 -24.79 -3.52 3.06
CA ASN A 155 -23.61 -4.17 3.64
C ASN A 155 -23.37 -5.49 2.91
N VAL A 156 -22.11 -5.79 2.67
CA VAL A 156 -21.62 -7.10 2.27
C VAL A 156 -20.83 -7.68 3.44
N ASP A 157 -21.40 -8.74 4.02
CA ASP A 157 -20.90 -9.45 5.19
C ASP A 157 -20.14 -10.69 4.73
N ILE A 158 -18.86 -10.79 5.06
CA ILE A 158 -18.00 -11.93 4.75
C ILE A 158 -17.70 -12.67 6.06
N PHE A 159 -18.15 -13.91 6.17
CA PHE A 159 -18.02 -14.75 7.36
C PHE A 159 -16.69 -15.51 7.37
N THR A 160 -16.29 -16.00 8.55
CA THR A 160 -15.05 -16.77 8.75
C THR A 160 -14.98 -18.06 7.95
N ASP A 161 -16.13 -18.63 7.62
CA ASP A 161 -16.28 -19.82 6.79
C ASP A 161 -16.36 -19.52 5.28
N GLY A 162 -16.17 -18.26 4.89
CA GLY A 162 -16.17 -17.81 3.49
C GLY A 162 -17.56 -17.50 2.92
N HIS A 163 -18.65 -17.76 3.65
CA HIS A 163 -19.97 -17.37 3.17
C HIS A 163 -20.07 -15.85 3.05
N VAL A 164 -20.73 -15.39 1.99
CA VAL A 164 -20.97 -13.97 1.75
C VAL A 164 -22.46 -13.68 1.79
N ARG A 165 -22.86 -12.65 2.53
CA ARG A 165 -24.24 -12.15 2.56
C ARG A 165 -24.28 -10.69 2.18
N CYS A 166 -25.37 -10.29 1.53
CA CYS A 166 -25.61 -8.88 1.26
C CYS A 166 -27.00 -8.47 1.74
N SER A 167 -27.12 -7.27 2.30
CA SER A 167 -28.40 -6.73 2.76
C SER A 167 -29.32 -6.26 1.63
N CYS A 168 -28.89 -6.34 0.36
CA CYS A 168 -29.69 -5.85 -0.76
C CYS A 168 -30.89 -6.74 -1.12
N PRO A 169 -31.96 -6.17 -1.71
CA PRO A 169 -33.15 -6.93 -2.11
C PRO A 169 -32.86 -8.09 -3.08
N ASP A 170 -31.93 -7.90 -4.02
CA ASP A 170 -31.60 -8.96 -4.98
C ASP A 170 -31.00 -10.18 -4.27
N PHE A 171 -30.12 -9.97 -3.28
CA PHE A 171 -29.60 -11.07 -2.47
C PHE A 171 -30.71 -11.74 -1.66
N ARG A 172 -31.55 -10.95 -0.99
CA ARG A 172 -32.57 -11.45 -0.08
C ARG A 172 -33.68 -12.25 -0.78
N PHE A 173 -34.06 -11.84 -1.98
CA PHE A 173 -35.26 -12.36 -2.64
C PHE A 173 -35.00 -13.11 -3.95
N ARG A 174 -33.91 -12.80 -4.68
CA ARG A 174 -33.72 -13.31 -6.05
C ARG A 174 -32.50 -14.21 -6.20
N ALA A 175 -31.46 -14.01 -5.40
CA ALA A 175 -30.18 -14.69 -5.57
C ALA A 175 -30.30 -16.22 -5.53
N LYS A 176 -31.08 -16.75 -4.59
CA LYS A 176 -31.29 -18.20 -4.46
C LYS A 176 -32.09 -18.78 -5.62
N GLU A 177 -33.20 -18.15 -5.98
CA GLU A 177 -34.09 -18.62 -7.05
C GLU A 177 -33.39 -18.61 -8.41
N LYS A 178 -32.68 -17.52 -8.72
CA LYS A 178 -31.97 -17.34 -9.98
C LYS A 178 -30.54 -17.91 -9.97
N ASN A 179 -30.08 -18.50 -8.88
CA ASN A 179 -28.70 -18.94 -8.67
C ASN A 179 -27.65 -17.87 -9.05
N ILE A 180 -27.87 -16.63 -8.61
CA ILE A 180 -27.00 -15.48 -8.89
C ILE A 180 -26.37 -14.91 -7.62
N VAL A 181 -25.24 -14.25 -7.81
CA VAL A 181 -24.60 -13.34 -6.87
C VAL A 181 -25.04 -11.92 -7.22
N CYS A 182 -25.51 -11.16 -6.23
CA CYS A 182 -25.98 -9.80 -6.47
C CYS A 182 -24.84 -8.85 -6.88
N LYS A 183 -25.18 -7.73 -7.51
CA LYS A 183 -24.20 -6.73 -7.98
C LYS A 183 -23.27 -6.21 -6.88
N HIS A 184 -23.73 -6.14 -5.64
CA HIS A 184 -22.94 -5.63 -4.51
C HIS A 184 -21.85 -6.62 -4.09
N VAL A 185 -22.17 -7.92 -4.06
CA VAL A 185 -21.17 -8.96 -3.80
C VAL A 185 -20.20 -9.06 -4.98
N CYS A 186 -20.68 -8.98 -6.22
CA CYS A 186 -19.81 -8.93 -7.40
C CYS A 186 -18.88 -7.70 -7.38
N PHE A 187 -19.35 -6.53 -6.92
CA PHE A 187 -18.49 -5.36 -6.77
C PHE A 187 -17.36 -5.61 -5.78
N VAL A 188 -17.66 -6.20 -4.61
CA VAL A 188 -16.63 -6.49 -3.59
C VAL A 188 -15.67 -7.58 -4.05
N VAL A 189 -16.17 -8.70 -4.58
CA VAL A 189 -15.33 -9.85 -4.94
C VAL A 189 -14.59 -9.62 -6.25
N CYS A 190 -15.30 -9.17 -7.29
CA CYS A 190 -14.75 -9.10 -8.65
C CYS A 190 -14.11 -7.75 -8.96
N LYS A 191 -14.66 -6.63 -8.45
CA LYS A 191 -14.12 -5.30 -8.78
C LYS A 191 -13.07 -4.84 -7.78
N ILE A 192 -13.32 -5.02 -6.47
CA ILE A 192 -12.33 -4.69 -5.43
C ILE A 192 -11.28 -5.80 -5.30
N GLY A 193 -11.72 -7.06 -5.21
CA GLY A 193 -10.84 -8.20 -5.01
C GLY A 193 -10.20 -8.75 -6.29
N ASP A 194 -10.63 -8.32 -7.48
CA ASP A 194 -10.20 -8.85 -8.78
C ASP A 194 -10.35 -10.39 -8.91
N ILE A 195 -11.37 -10.95 -8.26
CA ILE A 195 -11.60 -12.40 -8.20
C ILE A 195 -12.75 -12.79 -9.15
N TYR A 196 -12.42 -13.54 -10.20
CA TYR A 196 -13.36 -14.11 -11.18
C TYR A 196 -13.33 -15.65 -11.17
N SER A 197 -13.30 -16.26 -9.98
CA SER A 197 -13.21 -17.72 -9.82
C SER A 197 -14.56 -18.42 -10.10
N PRO A 198 -14.61 -19.40 -11.04
CA PRO A 198 -15.80 -20.24 -11.25
C PRO A 198 -16.31 -20.89 -9.96
N GLN A 199 -15.40 -21.38 -9.11
CA GLN A 199 -15.71 -22.07 -7.86
C GLN A 199 -16.48 -21.16 -6.88
N PHE A 200 -16.14 -19.87 -6.82
CA PHE A 200 -16.89 -18.90 -6.02
C PHE A 200 -18.33 -18.75 -6.54
N PHE A 201 -18.53 -18.67 -7.86
CA PHE A 201 -19.87 -18.53 -8.43
C PHE A 201 -20.71 -19.80 -8.32
N GLU A 202 -20.09 -20.97 -8.23
CA GLU A 202 -20.81 -22.23 -8.02
C GLU A 202 -21.16 -22.44 -6.53
N SER A 203 -20.18 -22.30 -5.64
CA SER A 203 -20.33 -22.58 -4.21
C SER A 203 -20.95 -21.42 -3.43
N LYS A 204 -20.79 -20.19 -3.91
CA LYS A 204 -21.08 -18.93 -3.18
C LYS A 204 -20.27 -18.78 -1.89
N VAL A 205 -19.14 -19.47 -1.80
CA VAL A 205 -18.18 -19.44 -0.68
C VAL A 205 -16.85 -18.91 -1.20
N LEU A 206 -16.28 -17.93 -0.50
CA LEU A 206 -14.94 -17.42 -0.76
C LEU A 206 -13.90 -18.29 -0.08
N ASP A 207 -12.85 -18.65 -0.82
CA ASP A 207 -11.67 -19.27 -0.25
C ASP A 207 -10.99 -18.32 0.77
N PRO A 208 -10.44 -18.81 1.89
CA PRO A 208 -9.74 -17.98 2.88
C PRO A 208 -8.64 -17.09 2.30
N HIS A 209 -7.96 -17.54 1.24
CA HIS A 209 -6.98 -16.73 0.52
C HIS A 209 -7.64 -15.53 -0.16
N TYR A 210 -8.74 -15.77 -0.88
CA TYR A 210 -9.52 -14.72 -1.53
C TYR A 210 -10.16 -13.75 -0.54
N MET A 211 -10.59 -14.24 0.64
CA MET A 211 -11.06 -13.36 1.71
C MET A 211 -9.98 -12.38 2.17
N THR A 212 -8.74 -12.85 2.28
CA THR A 212 -7.60 -12.02 2.66
C THR A 212 -7.29 -10.98 1.57
N ILE A 213 -7.31 -11.39 0.29
CA ILE A 213 -7.16 -10.47 -0.84
C ILE A 213 -8.23 -9.38 -0.82
N VAL A 214 -9.51 -9.74 -0.68
CA VAL A 214 -10.60 -8.75 -0.60
C VAL A 214 -10.39 -7.80 0.57
N ALA A 215 -10.07 -8.32 1.75
CA ALA A 215 -9.85 -7.50 2.94
C ALA A 215 -8.67 -6.54 2.75
N ASP A 216 -7.56 -7.01 2.19
CA ASP A 216 -6.37 -6.21 1.93
C ASP A 216 -6.64 -5.15 0.85
N SER A 217 -7.35 -5.50 -0.23
CA SER A 217 -7.76 -4.54 -1.27
C SER A 217 -8.65 -3.44 -0.71
N VAL A 218 -9.72 -3.80 0.02
CA VAL A 218 -10.63 -2.82 0.65
C VAL A 218 -9.86 -1.96 1.66
N ARG A 219 -9.02 -2.58 2.49
CA ARG A 219 -8.21 -1.86 3.48
C ARG A 219 -7.25 -0.90 2.81
N ASN A 220 -6.55 -1.28 1.75
CA ASN A 220 -5.62 -0.41 1.04
C ASN A 220 -6.32 0.76 0.32
N MET A 221 -7.59 0.60 -0.07
CA MET A 221 -8.40 1.68 -0.64
C MET A 221 -8.86 2.70 0.42
N ILE A 222 -8.99 2.26 1.67
CA ILE A 222 -9.60 3.00 2.79
C ILE A 222 -8.55 3.43 3.86
N ASP A 223 -7.37 2.79 3.91
CA ASP A 223 -6.32 2.98 4.91
C ASP A 223 -5.07 3.66 4.32
N THR A 224 -4.44 4.41 5.22
CA THR A 224 -3.54 5.56 5.09
C THR A 224 -2.07 5.22 4.84
N ARG A 225 -1.65 3.96 4.87
CA ARG A 225 -0.24 3.59 5.13
C ARG A 225 0.77 3.91 4.02
N GLY A 226 0.31 4.41 2.88
CA GLY A 226 1.16 4.88 1.77
C GLY A 226 0.99 6.35 1.41
N CYS A 227 0.21 7.13 2.17
CA CYS A 227 0.03 8.54 1.86
C CYS A 227 1.26 9.34 2.29
N HIS A 228 1.91 10.04 1.34
CA HIS A 228 2.78 11.16 1.70
C HIS A 228 1.93 12.25 2.35
N MET A 229 1.90 12.25 3.69
CA MET A 229 1.33 13.35 4.45
C MET A 229 2.25 14.55 4.33
N ILE A 230 1.73 15.65 3.80
CA ILE A 230 2.41 16.94 3.90
C ILE A 230 2.30 17.42 5.35
N ASN A 231 3.35 18.08 5.86
CA ASN A 231 3.31 18.64 7.20
C ASN A 231 2.10 19.59 7.34
N PRO A 232 1.33 19.53 8.45
CA PRO A 232 0.17 20.40 8.66
C PRO A 232 0.48 21.90 8.52
N SER A 233 1.72 22.31 8.81
CA SER A 233 2.24 23.69 8.65
C SER A 233 2.46 24.13 7.20
N GLU A 234 2.50 23.19 6.26
CA GLU A 234 2.69 23.44 4.82
C GLU A 234 1.35 23.41 4.05
N ILE A 235 0.22 23.17 4.72
CA ILE A 235 -1.10 23.28 4.09
C ILE A 235 -1.42 24.76 3.86
N PRO A 236 -1.61 25.21 2.61
CA PRO A 236 -1.88 26.62 2.32
C PRO A 236 -3.15 27.11 3.03
N VAL A 237 -3.16 28.39 3.42
CA VAL A 237 -4.29 29.06 4.10
C VAL A 237 -5.54 29.05 3.21
N GLU A 238 -5.36 29.24 1.90
CA GLU A 238 -6.38 29.01 0.88
C GLU A 238 -6.31 27.56 0.38
N VAL A 239 -7.36 26.80 0.66
CA VAL A 239 -7.40 25.37 0.37
C VAL A 239 -7.97 25.14 -1.02
N ASP A 240 -7.15 24.69 -1.97
CA ASP A 240 -7.60 24.30 -3.30
C ASP A 240 -7.73 22.76 -3.39
N PHE A 241 -8.93 22.31 -3.74
CA PHE A 241 -9.26 20.90 -3.96
C PHE A 241 -9.18 20.49 -5.43
N LYS A 242 -8.76 21.38 -6.35
CA LYS A 242 -8.58 21.04 -7.76
C LYS A 242 -7.38 20.09 -7.94
N MET A 243 -7.46 19.28 -8.98
CA MET A 243 -6.32 18.45 -9.40
C MET A 243 -5.16 19.36 -9.84
N PRO A 244 -3.92 19.14 -9.37
CA PRO A 244 -2.75 19.86 -9.88
C PRO A 244 -2.59 19.61 -11.38
N VAL A 245 -2.40 20.68 -12.16
CA VAL A 245 -2.30 20.63 -13.64
C VAL A 245 -1.12 19.78 -14.10
N ASP A 246 -0.06 19.70 -13.29
CA ASP A 246 1.21 19.05 -13.63
C ASP A 246 1.29 17.58 -13.17
N ARG A 247 0.25 17.05 -12.50
CA ARG A 247 0.24 15.65 -12.06
C ARG A 247 -0.30 14.80 -13.20
N ALA A 248 0.58 14.07 -13.88
CA ALA A 248 0.15 12.99 -14.76
C ALA A 248 -0.76 12.05 -13.96
N VAL A 249 -1.99 11.88 -14.41
CA VAL A 249 -2.88 10.85 -13.89
C VAL A 249 -2.25 9.53 -14.28
N ASP A 250 -1.60 8.87 -13.32
CA ASP A 250 -1.08 7.53 -13.55
C ASP A 250 -2.22 6.63 -14.02
N ILE A 251 -1.97 5.85 -15.08
CA ILE A 251 -2.97 5.04 -15.78
C ILE A 251 -3.55 3.98 -14.83
N ASP A 252 -2.79 3.62 -13.79
CA ASP A 252 -3.17 2.64 -12.77
C ASP A 252 -3.91 3.25 -11.56
N ASN A 253 -4.09 4.58 -11.48
CA ASN A 253 -4.88 5.19 -10.41
C ASN A 253 -6.38 5.01 -10.69
N VAL A 254 -7.04 4.20 -9.87
CA VAL A 254 -8.50 4.12 -9.80
C VAL A 254 -9.03 4.93 -8.62
N CYS A 255 -10.24 5.44 -8.72
CA CYS A 255 -10.87 6.09 -7.57
C CYS A 255 -11.19 5.05 -6.48
N PRO A 256 -10.75 5.21 -5.22
CA PRO A 256 -10.94 4.20 -4.17
C PRO A 256 -12.41 4.02 -3.75
N ILE A 257 -13.28 4.92 -4.18
CA ILE A 257 -14.70 4.91 -3.83
C ILE A 257 -15.49 4.11 -4.87
N CYS A 258 -15.28 4.31 -6.18
CA CYS A 258 -16.05 3.61 -7.23
C CYS A 258 -15.25 2.53 -8.00
N ILE A 259 -13.93 2.49 -7.78
CA ILE A 259 -12.96 1.60 -8.42
C ILE A 259 -12.94 1.76 -9.95
N ASP A 260 -13.29 2.95 -10.45
CA ASP A 260 -13.19 3.29 -11.87
C ASP A 260 -11.92 4.11 -12.14
N SER A 261 -11.37 3.93 -13.34
CA SER A 261 -10.26 4.73 -13.87
C SER A 261 -10.65 6.20 -14.03
N PHE A 262 -9.67 7.09 -13.83
CA PHE A 262 -9.77 8.52 -14.14
C PHE A 262 -9.61 8.83 -15.64
N GLU A 263 -9.30 7.83 -16.48
CA GLU A 263 -9.09 8.00 -17.92
C GLU A 263 -10.36 8.55 -18.63
N GLY A 264 -10.16 9.60 -19.43
CA GLY A 264 -11.24 10.27 -20.15
C GLY A 264 -12.18 11.11 -19.28
N ILE A 265 -11.89 11.24 -17.98
CA ILE A 265 -12.67 12.09 -17.08
C ILE A 265 -12.11 13.53 -17.11
N PRO A 266 -12.95 14.56 -17.30
CA PRO A 266 -12.51 15.95 -17.26
C PRO A 266 -11.88 16.29 -15.90
N THR A 267 -10.77 17.04 -15.90
CA THR A 267 -10.05 17.42 -14.67
C THR A 267 -10.92 18.17 -13.66
N ARG A 268 -11.91 18.94 -14.12
CA ARG A 268 -12.91 19.61 -13.26
C ARG A 268 -13.76 18.66 -12.42
N SER A 269 -13.90 17.41 -12.87
CA SER A 269 -14.67 16.34 -12.21
C SER A 269 -13.77 15.44 -11.36
N ILE A 270 -12.54 15.88 -11.09
CA ILE A 270 -11.57 15.22 -10.21
C ILE A 270 -11.17 16.24 -9.14
N LYS A 271 -11.10 15.79 -7.89
CA LYS A 271 -10.62 16.56 -6.75
C LYS A 271 -9.37 15.93 -6.18
N SER A 272 -8.50 16.74 -5.60
CA SER A 272 -7.29 16.32 -4.90
C SER A 272 -7.40 16.69 -3.42
N CYS A 273 -7.00 15.78 -2.53
CA CYS A 273 -6.89 16.11 -1.12
C CYS A 273 -5.72 17.08 -0.89
N PRO A 274 -5.92 18.25 -0.28
CA PRO A 274 -4.83 19.21 -0.04
C PRO A 274 -3.70 18.66 0.83
N ALA A 275 -4.00 17.69 1.72
CA ALA A 275 -3.06 17.13 2.69
C ALA A 275 -2.21 15.96 2.15
N CYS A 276 -2.80 15.03 1.38
CA CYS A 276 -2.06 13.87 0.82
C CYS A 276 -1.94 13.88 -0.71
N LYS A 277 -2.54 14.87 -1.37
CA LYS A 277 -2.58 15.07 -2.83
C LYS A 277 -3.26 13.98 -3.64
N ASN A 278 -3.72 12.89 -3.02
CA ASN A 278 -4.44 11.83 -3.72
C ASN A 278 -5.74 12.35 -4.34
N ILE A 279 -6.10 11.77 -5.48
CA ILE A 279 -7.23 12.21 -6.30
C ILE A 279 -8.45 11.30 -6.14
N VAL A 280 -9.62 11.89 -6.30
CA VAL A 280 -10.94 11.25 -6.21
C VAL A 280 -11.87 11.90 -7.22
N HIS A 281 -12.87 11.17 -7.74
CA HIS A 281 -13.91 11.81 -8.54
C HIS A 281 -14.69 12.79 -7.67
N ASP A 282 -15.04 13.94 -8.24
CA ASP A 282 -15.82 14.99 -7.59
C ASP A 282 -17.10 14.42 -6.96
N HIS A 283 -17.90 13.74 -7.77
CA HIS A 283 -19.10 13.09 -7.28
C HIS A 283 -18.84 12.05 -6.19
N CYS A 284 -17.74 11.28 -6.30
CA CYS A 284 -17.40 10.26 -5.31
C CYS A 284 -17.09 10.86 -3.95
N ILE A 285 -16.35 11.97 -3.91
CA ILE A 285 -16.04 12.62 -2.64
C ILE A 285 -17.26 13.32 -2.04
N GLU A 286 -18.15 13.89 -2.86
CA GLU A 286 -19.45 14.39 -2.37
C GLU A 286 -20.23 13.30 -1.63
N MET A 287 -20.32 12.10 -2.21
CA MET A 287 -21.01 10.96 -1.58
C MET A 287 -20.32 10.49 -0.31
N TRP A 288 -18.99 10.42 -0.32
CA TRP A 288 -18.22 10.06 0.87
C TRP A 288 -18.51 11.03 2.02
N LEU A 289 -18.59 12.33 1.71
CA LEU A 289 -18.84 13.40 2.67
C LEU A 289 -20.30 13.49 3.16
N GLU A 290 -21.22 12.66 2.66
CA GLU A 290 -22.58 12.55 3.22
C GLU A 290 -22.56 11.93 4.63
N THR A 291 -21.62 11.01 4.91
CA THR A 291 -21.50 10.30 6.21
C THR A 291 -20.13 10.43 6.87
N HIS A 292 -19.17 11.05 6.19
CA HIS A 292 -17.83 11.30 6.70
C HIS A 292 -17.47 12.78 6.53
N ASP A 293 -16.42 13.22 7.19
CA ASP A 293 -15.89 14.59 7.11
C ASP A 293 -14.36 14.60 6.91
N THR A 294 -13.78 13.45 6.60
CA THR A 294 -12.34 13.23 6.43
C THR A 294 -12.00 12.66 5.07
N CYS A 295 -10.73 12.80 4.64
CA CYS A 295 -10.24 12.21 3.40
C CYS A 295 -10.34 10.68 3.43
N VAL A 296 -10.85 10.06 2.35
CA VAL A 296 -10.91 8.59 2.19
C VAL A 296 -9.52 7.92 2.31
N PHE A 297 -8.45 8.64 1.96
CA PHE A 297 -7.08 8.14 2.01
C PHE A 297 -6.38 8.48 3.33
N CYS A 298 -6.16 9.77 3.62
CA CYS A 298 -5.28 10.21 4.71
C CYS A 298 -6.02 10.55 6.02
N ARG A 299 -7.36 10.44 6.05
CA ARG A 299 -8.21 10.80 7.19
C ARG A 299 -8.09 12.24 7.68
N SER A 300 -7.38 13.11 6.96
CA SER A 300 -7.36 14.54 7.25
C SER A 300 -8.78 15.11 7.16
N ASP A 301 -9.15 15.91 8.14
CA ASP A 301 -10.41 16.63 8.22
C ASP A 301 -10.44 17.90 7.35
N ILE A 302 -9.41 18.12 6.53
CA ILE A 302 -9.33 19.26 5.60
C ILE A 302 -10.57 19.36 4.69
N TRP A 303 -11.21 18.23 4.40
CA TRP A 303 -12.45 18.15 3.62
C TRP A 303 -13.67 18.78 4.30
N ARG A 304 -13.61 19.12 5.59
CA ARG A 304 -14.62 19.97 6.24
C ARG A 304 -14.73 21.35 5.59
N LYS A 305 -13.64 21.83 4.97
CA LYS A 305 -13.59 23.10 4.22
C LYS A 305 -14.09 22.98 2.77
N TYR A 306 -14.44 21.78 2.32
CA TYR A 306 -14.95 21.55 0.97
C TYR A 306 -16.43 21.92 0.82
N LYS A 307 -17.19 21.90 1.94
CA LYS A 307 -18.62 22.21 1.99
C LYS A 307 -18.88 23.70 2.14
#